data_AF-A0A9P4U4N5-F1
#
_entry.id   AF-A0A9P4U4N5-F1
#
_cell.length_a   1.000
_cell.length_b   1.000
_cell.length_c   1.000
_cell.angle_alpha   90.00
_cell.angle_beta   90.00
_cell.angle_gamma   90.00
#
_symmetry.space_group_name_H-M   'P 1'
#
loop_
_entity.id
_entity.type
_entity.pdbx_description
1 polymer ?
#
loop_
_entity_poly.entity_id
_entity_poly.type
_entity_poly.pdbx_seq_one_letter_code
_entity_poly.pdbx_strand_id
1 'polypeptide(L)'
;MSPRKLSELPSSMEESVFVSIDLEGEIDNVCEIGLAICTHLPRPIGIRETYDSFVEDNDISCVTIRPREPSRHRARNQERLRLGEDAQGLDTDLEATIRGHLSRYASQNFILIAWDIRKELLWASRYYPNLLQLFSAYLDVQELAAEASKNYTPSLRHCLRSLNLFEGVYDGRRQTIPHRAANDVVYTPAALAALSSRPLDAPPLVIARTPKPPTKIFLGRPTPKFYPFTALIRTIDRTPLPRILDTAGKVATYFSSYKSIATGTGSTNRKWRNSEQHKEQLSWSWVSFRTQEELDLFLEDTNHTSVGRGKEIISENHYIPGVTLTREERALKTIEDGDRIREERKRARLLIEDFANGEILGSF
;
A
#
# COMPACT_ATOMS: atom_id res chain seq x y z
N MET A 1 -13.96 17.53 -11.73
CA MET A 1 -13.62 18.88 -11.21
C MET A 1 -12.22 19.20 -11.68
N SER A 2 -11.99 20.38 -12.27
CA SER A 2 -10.65 20.83 -12.62
C SER A 2 -9.90 21.26 -11.36
N PRO A 3 -8.61 20.93 -11.19
CA PRO A 3 -7.83 21.36 -10.03
C PRO A 3 -7.72 22.88 -9.98
N ARG A 4 -8.02 23.49 -8.83
CA ARG A 4 -7.80 24.91 -8.56
C ARG A 4 -6.36 25.13 -8.10
N LYS A 5 -5.77 26.29 -8.43
CA LYS A 5 -4.40 26.61 -8.01
C LYS A 5 -4.28 26.70 -6.49
N LEU A 6 -3.13 26.32 -5.94
CA LEU A 6 -2.80 26.59 -4.54
C LEU A 6 -2.80 28.10 -4.21
N SER A 7 -2.42 28.95 -5.16
CA SER A 7 -2.47 30.41 -5.03
C SER A 7 -3.89 31.00 -5.14
N GLU A 8 -4.87 30.19 -5.51
CA GLU A 8 -6.30 30.55 -5.58
C GLU A 8 -7.08 29.90 -4.43
N LEU A 9 -6.37 29.26 -3.50
CA LEU A 9 -6.98 28.75 -2.29
C LEU A 9 -7.47 29.95 -1.47
N PRO A 10 -8.73 29.89 -0.98
CA PRO A 10 -9.26 30.94 -0.13
C PRO A 10 -8.33 31.20 1.06
N SER A 11 -8.27 32.44 1.53
CA SER A 11 -7.53 32.87 2.74
C SER A 11 -7.76 31.97 3.95
N SER A 12 -8.85 31.21 3.97
CA SER A 12 -9.12 30.14 4.94
C SER A 12 -8.06 29.02 5.00
N MET A 13 -7.22 28.84 3.98
CA MET A 13 -6.13 27.85 4.01
C MET A 13 -4.89 28.33 4.79
N GLU A 14 -4.69 29.64 4.97
CA GLU A 14 -3.60 30.17 5.80
C GLU A 14 -3.85 29.91 7.30
N GLU A 15 -5.12 29.72 7.68
CA GLU A 15 -5.56 29.40 9.05
C GLU A 15 -5.89 27.90 9.24
N SER A 16 -5.48 27.05 8.29
CA SER A 16 -5.75 25.62 8.33
C SER A 16 -4.59 24.82 8.90
N VAL A 17 -4.91 23.78 9.68
CA VAL A 17 -3.97 22.78 10.16
C VAL A 17 -3.92 21.62 9.17
N PHE A 18 -2.73 21.31 8.69
CA PHE A 18 -2.50 20.16 7.83
C PHE A 18 -2.12 18.96 8.68
N VAL A 19 -2.91 17.90 8.60
CA VAL A 19 -2.73 16.69 9.39
C VAL A 19 -2.37 15.56 8.45
N SER A 20 -1.14 15.05 8.54
CA SER A 20 -0.71 13.89 7.78
C SER A 20 -0.93 12.60 8.56
N ILE A 21 -1.56 11.61 7.92
CA ILE A 21 -1.74 10.27 8.47
C ILE A 21 -1.21 9.26 7.45
N ASP A 22 -0.48 8.26 7.95
CA ASP A 22 -0.04 7.10 7.18
C ASP A 22 -0.23 5.83 8.03
N LEU A 23 -0.50 4.71 7.37
CA LEU A 23 -0.81 3.43 8.01
C LEU A 23 0.12 2.32 7.52
N GLU A 24 0.73 1.59 8.45
CA GLU A 24 1.40 0.32 8.14
C GLU A 24 0.53 -0.89 8.49
N GLY A 25 0.57 -1.89 7.62
CA GLY A 25 -0.21 -3.12 7.74
C GLY A 25 -1.45 -3.17 6.84
N GLU A 26 -2.33 -4.13 7.10
CA GLU A 26 -3.59 -4.30 6.38
C GLU A 26 -4.68 -3.44 7.04
N ILE A 27 -5.73 -3.08 6.29
CA ILE A 27 -6.83 -2.23 6.80
C ILE A 27 -7.47 -2.81 8.07
N ASP A 28 -7.62 -4.13 8.12
CA ASP A 28 -8.23 -4.84 9.25
C ASP A 28 -7.20 -5.20 10.33
N ASN A 29 -5.93 -4.81 10.12
CA ASN A 29 -4.80 -5.22 10.94
C ASN A 29 -3.66 -4.19 10.84
N VAL A 30 -3.93 -2.95 11.26
CA VAL A 30 -2.93 -1.88 11.30
C VAL A 30 -1.91 -2.16 12.42
N CYS A 31 -0.61 -2.00 12.17
CA CYS A 31 0.44 -2.16 13.19
C CYS A 31 1.14 -0.87 13.60
N GLU A 32 1.08 0.17 12.79
CA GLU A 32 1.71 1.45 13.05
C GLU A 32 0.88 2.52 12.36
N ILE A 33 0.69 3.63 13.05
CA ILE A 33 0.07 4.84 12.52
C ILE A 33 1.07 5.96 12.72
N GLY A 34 1.44 6.63 11.64
CA GLY A 34 2.12 7.90 11.71
C GLY A 34 1.08 9.01 11.77
N LEU A 35 1.35 10.03 12.56
CA LEU A 35 0.58 11.27 12.60
C LEU A 35 1.55 12.45 12.63
N ALA A 36 1.44 13.35 11.67
CA ALA A 36 2.15 14.63 11.68
C ALA A 36 1.16 15.79 11.60
N ILE A 37 1.38 16.84 12.38
CA ILE A 37 0.50 18.00 12.46
C ILE A 37 1.32 19.25 12.14
N CYS A 38 0.92 19.96 11.09
CA CYS A 38 1.53 21.23 10.67
C CYS A 38 0.48 22.34 10.86
N THR A 39 0.79 23.35 11.66
CA THR A 39 -0.14 24.48 11.96
C THR A 39 -0.31 25.45 10.80
N HIS A 40 0.47 25.27 9.74
CA HIS A 40 0.48 26.04 8.51
C HIS A 40 1.02 25.17 7.38
N LEU A 41 0.90 25.64 6.13
CA LEU A 41 1.54 24.96 5.00
C LEU A 41 3.07 25.00 5.20
N PRO A 42 3.76 23.86 5.26
CA PRO A 42 5.19 23.85 5.54
C PRO A 42 5.98 24.57 4.44
N ARG A 43 7.08 25.20 4.83
CA ARG A 43 8.08 25.74 3.92
C ARG A 43 8.87 24.60 3.28
N PRO A 44 9.30 24.74 2.01
CA PRO A 44 10.12 23.72 1.37
C PRO A 44 11.43 23.49 2.11
N ILE A 45 11.86 22.22 2.15
CA ILE A 45 13.18 21.82 2.61
C ILE A 45 14.25 22.41 1.68
N GLY A 46 15.26 23.08 2.27
CA GLY A 46 16.43 23.57 1.57
C GLY A 46 17.35 22.44 1.06
N ILE A 47 18.23 22.73 0.08
CA ILE A 47 19.08 21.75 -0.64
C ILE A 47 20.02 20.92 0.27
N ARG A 48 20.11 21.21 1.57
CA ARG A 48 20.98 20.52 2.54
C ARG A 48 20.34 20.29 3.90
N GLU A 49 19.03 20.52 4.02
CA GLU A 49 18.32 20.31 5.26
C GLU A 49 17.98 18.84 5.46
N THR A 50 17.99 18.42 6.71
CA THR A 50 17.56 17.09 7.14
C THR A 50 16.05 17.08 7.38
N TYR A 51 15.46 15.89 7.48
CA TYR A 51 14.05 15.82 7.89
C TYR A 51 13.85 16.23 9.36
N ASP A 52 14.86 16.06 10.22
CA ASP A 52 14.81 16.56 11.60
C ASP A 52 14.74 18.09 11.62
N SER A 53 15.64 18.77 10.89
CA SER A 53 15.60 20.23 10.76
C SER A 53 14.31 20.71 10.10
N PHE A 54 13.79 20.00 9.10
CA PHE A 54 12.50 20.32 8.50
C PHE A 54 11.34 20.27 9.51
N VAL A 55 11.33 19.24 10.37
CA VAL A 55 10.33 19.10 11.44
C VAL A 55 10.44 20.24 12.44
N GLU A 56 11.64 20.59 12.86
CA GLU A 56 11.90 21.70 13.79
C GLU A 56 11.53 23.06 13.18
N ASP A 57 12.01 23.37 11.98
CA ASP A 57 11.84 24.67 11.31
C ASP A 57 10.38 24.97 10.93
N ASN A 58 9.55 23.93 10.80
CA ASN A 58 8.13 24.03 10.46
C ASN A 58 7.20 23.73 11.65
N ASP A 59 7.74 23.57 12.86
CA ASP A 59 6.98 23.25 14.08
C ASP A 59 6.04 22.05 13.88
N ILE A 60 6.55 20.99 13.25
CA ILE A 60 5.76 19.80 12.93
C ILE A 60 5.72 18.88 14.15
N SER A 61 4.54 18.75 14.75
CA SER A 61 4.31 17.75 15.78
C SER A 61 4.13 16.37 15.14
N CYS A 62 5.04 15.44 15.41
CA CYS A 62 4.99 14.09 14.83
C CYS A 62 4.98 13.00 15.92
N VAL A 63 4.02 12.08 15.80
CA VAL A 63 3.81 10.98 16.74
C VAL A 63 3.57 9.67 16.00
N THR A 64 4.10 8.59 16.57
CA THR A 64 3.86 7.22 16.15
C THR A 64 2.91 6.56 17.13
N ILE A 65 1.75 6.11 16.65
CA ILE A 65 0.78 5.37 17.47
C ILE A 65 0.88 3.88 17.10
N ARG A 66 1.00 3.02 18.11
CA ARG A 66 1.11 1.56 17.91
C ARG A 66 -0.09 0.86 18.55
N PRO A 67 -1.05 0.38 17.74
CA PRO A 67 -2.19 -0.38 18.25
C PRO A 67 -1.78 -1.75 18.84
N ARG A 68 -0.58 -2.23 18.53
CA ARG A 68 -0.09 -3.56 18.90
C ARG A 68 1.43 -3.62 18.94
N GLU A 69 1.96 -4.61 19.66
CA GLU A 69 3.40 -4.80 19.74
C GLU A 69 4.00 -5.12 18.35
N PRO A 70 5.08 -4.44 17.94
CA PRO A 70 5.82 -4.85 16.78
C PRO A 70 6.44 -6.23 17.04
N SER A 71 6.45 -7.09 16.02
CA SER A 71 7.16 -8.37 16.14
C SER A 71 8.62 -8.14 16.56
N ARG A 72 9.19 -9.00 17.43
CA ARG A 72 10.55 -8.85 18.00
C ARG A 72 11.65 -8.58 16.96
N HIS A 73 11.48 -9.04 15.72
CA HIS A 73 12.42 -8.80 14.62
C HIS A 73 12.35 -7.38 14.04
N ARG A 74 11.21 -6.69 14.15
CA ARG A 74 11.03 -5.32 13.65
C ARG A 74 11.57 -4.28 14.64
N ALA A 75 11.39 -4.48 15.94
CA ALA A 75 11.74 -3.49 16.98
C ALA A 75 13.19 -2.98 16.92
N ARG A 76 14.19 -3.87 16.84
CA ARG A 76 15.62 -3.48 16.93
C ARG A 76 16.14 -2.58 15.81
N ASN A 77 15.59 -2.70 14.60
CA ASN A 77 16.00 -1.85 13.48
C ASN A 77 15.10 -0.60 13.35
N GLN A 78 13.94 -0.60 14.00
CA GLN A 78 12.90 0.42 13.86
C GLN A 78 13.17 1.71 14.65
N GLU A 79 14.00 1.73 15.68
CA GLU A 79 14.14 2.95 16.49
C GLU A 79 15.11 3.99 15.91
N ARG A 80 16.21 3.55 15.26
CA ARG A 80 17.32 4.45 14.88
C ARG A 80 17.06 5.47 13.78
N LEU A 81 16.01 5.29 12.98
CA LEU A 81 15.73 6.12 11.79
C LEU A 81 14.30 6.67 11.82
N ARG A 82 13.67 6.70 12.99
CA ARG A 82 12.27 7.11 13.14
C ARG A 82 12.20 8.61 13.40
N LEU A 83 11.31 9.30 12.71
CA LEU A 83 10.93 10.67 13.02
C LEU A 83 9.79 10.67 14.03
N GLY A 84 9.87 11.56 15.02
CA GLY A 84 8.82 11.74 16.02
C GLY A 84 8.82 10.79 17.21
N GLU A 85 7.97 11.15 18.16
CA GLU A 85 7.82 10.47 19.46
C GLU A 85 6.88 9.27 19.36
N ASP A 86 6.97 8.34 20.31
CA ASP A 86 5.93 7.32 20.46
C ASP A 86 4.79 7.87 21.32
N ALA A 87 3.55 7.58 20.91
CA ALA A 87 2.43 7.67 21.83
C ALA A 87 2.68 6.73 23.02
N GLN A 88 2.26 7.14 24.21
CA GLN A 88 2.54 6.39 25.43
C GLN A 88 1.84 5.03 25.42
N GLY A 89 2.63 3.96 25.26
CA GLY A 89 2.17 2.57 25.37
C GLY A 89 1.49 2.00 24.13
N LEU A 90 0.89 0.82 24.29
CA LEU A 90 -0.01 0.24 23.30
C LEU A 90 -1.35 0.93 23.42
N ASP A 91 -1.81 1.52 22.33
CA ASP A 91 -3.02 2.31 22.36
C ASP A 91 -4.20 1.52 21.79
N THR A 92 -5.16 1.21 22.66
CA THR A 92 -6.38 0.50 22.28
C THR A 92 -7.49 1.43 21.81
N ASP A 93 -7.41 2.73 22.10
CA ASP A 93 -8.39 3.74 21.69
C ASP A 93 -7.75 4.79 20.78
N LEU A 94 -7.45 4.33 19.56
CA LEU A 94 -6.78 5.14 18.54
C LEU A 94 -7.53 6.44 18.21
N GLU A 95 -8.87 6.42 18.28
CA GLU A 95 -9.66 7.61 18.01
C GLU A 95 -9.46 8.66 19.11
N ALA A 96 -9.56 8.26 20.38
CA ALA A 96 -9.36 9.17 21.51
C ALA A 96 -7.94 9.76 21.51
N THR A 97 -6.92 8.96 21.17
CA THR A 97 -5.54 9.44 21.10
C THR A 97 -5.31 10.43 19.97
N ILE A 98 -5.79 10.14 18.75
CA ILE A 98 -5.67 11.09 17.63
C ILE A 98 -6.43 12.37 17.97
N ARG A 99 -7.64 12.28 18.54
CA ARG A 99 -8.39 13.46 19.04
C ARG A 99 -7.61 14.23 20.10
N GLY A 100 -6.95 13.54 21.02
CA GLY A 100 -6.11 14.13 22.05
C GLY A 100 -5.00 14.98 21.46
N HIS A 101 -4.29 14.47 20.44
CA HIS A 101 -3.27 15.23 19.72
C HIS A 101 -3.85 16.44 18.97
N LEU A 102 -5.00 16.28 18.31
CA LEU A 102 -5.65 17.34 17.55
C LEU A 102 -6.32 18.41 18.43
N SER A 103 -6.72 18.07 19.65
CA SER A 103 -7.43 18.97 20.58
C SER A 103 -6.65 20.24 20.92
N ARG A 104 -5.32 20.19 20.83
CA ARG A 104 -4.41 21.34 21.02
C ARG A 104 -4.61 22.43 19.96
N TYR A 105 -5.28 22.10 18.86
CA TYR A 105 -5.49 22.95 17.69
C TYR A 105 -6.98 23.14 17.37
N ALA A 106 -7.88 22.84 18.33
CA ALA A 106 -9.33 22.67 18.11
C ALA A 106 -10.08 23.90 17.56
N SER A 107 -9.48 25.09 17.56
CA SER A 107 -10.07 26.30 16.97
C SER A 107 -9.85 26.43 15.46
N GLN A 108 -9.19 25.47 14.81
CA GLN A 108 -8.71 25.59 13.44
C GLN A 108 -9.37 24.57 12.51
N ASN A 109 -9.33 24.86 11.20
CA ASN A 109 -9.82 23.96 10.17
C ASN A 109 -8.79 22.86 9.90
N PHE A 110 -9.14 21.59 10.12
CA PHE A 110 -8.24 20.48 9.81
C PHE A 110 -8.38 20.03 8.35
N ILE A 111 -7.25 19.92 7.66
CA ILE A 111 -7.12 19.33 6.33
C ILE A 111 -6.32 18.03 6.46
N LEU A 112 -6.95 16.91 6.12
CA LEU A 112 -6.25 15.61 6.09
C LEU A 112 -5.36 15.54 4.84
N ILE A 113 -4.07 15.27 5.00
CA ILE A 113 -3.14 15.06 3.88
C ILE A 113 -2.55 13.65 3.93
N ALA A 114 -2.41 13.00 2.79
CA ALA A 114 -1.68 11.73 2.70
C ALA A 114 -1.11 11.55 1.30
N TRP A 115 -0.25 10.54 1.13
CA TRP A 115 0.21 10.10 -0.17
C TRP A 115 -0.56 8.85 -0.59
N ASP A 116 -1.41 8.92 -1.63
CA ASP A 116 -2.34 7.85 -2.00
C ASP A 116 -3.35 7.55 -0.87
N ILE A 117 -4.11 8.59 -0.49
CA ILE A 117 -4.96 8.69 0.72
C ILE A 117 -6.08 7.63 0.83
N ARG A 118 -6.28 6.82 -0.21
CA ARG A 118 -7.39 5.86 -0.31
C ARG A 118 -7.40 4.85 0.83
N LYS A 119 -6.22 4.39 1.26
CA LYS A 119 -6.11 3.39 2.33
C LYS A 119 -6.54 3.99 3.67
N GLU A 120 -6.10 5.22 3.94
CA GLU A 120 -6.36 5.98 5.16
C GLU A 120 -7.84 6.31 5.28
N LEU A 121 -8.46 6.80 4.20
CA LEU A 121 -9.91 7.07 4.16
C LEU A 121 -10.73 5.79 4.32
N LEU A 122 -10.33 4.68 3.68
CA LEU A 122 -11.03 3.41 3.79
C LEU A 122 -10.93 2.83 5.22
N TRP A 123 -9.75 2.92 5.84
CA TRP A 123 -9.55 2.54 7.23
C TRP A 123 -10.38 3.40 8.19
N ALA A 124 -10.28 4.72 8.08
CA ALA A 124 -10.98 5.64 8.97
C ALA A 124 -12.50 5.52 8.80
N SER A 125 -13.03 5.47 7.58
CA SER A 125 -14.47 5.33 7.34
C SER A 125 -15.05 4.01 7.89
N ARG A 126 -14.26 2.93 7.87
CA ARG A 126 -14.70 1.61 8.33
C ARG A 126 -14.63 1.47 9.85
N TYR A 127 -13.58 1.99 10.49
CA TYR A 127 -13.30 1.72 11.90
C TYR A 127 -13.44 2.94 12.81
N TYR A 128 -13.20 4.14 12.29
CA TYR A 128 -13.17 5.40 13.05
C TYR A 128 -13.92 6.53 12.30
N PRO A 129 -15.20 6.35 11.94
CA PRO A 129 -15.92 7.30 11.09
C PRO A 129 -16.05 8.69 11.72
N ASN A 130 -16.05 8.76 13.06
CA ASN A 130 -16.09 10.02 13.79
C ASN A 130 -14.77 10.80 13.66
N LEU A 131 -13.64 10.13 13.40
CA LEU A 131 -12.37 10.79 13.11
C LEU A 131 -12.45 11.61 11.81
N LEU A 132 -13.14 11.09 10.79
CA LEU A 132 -13.32 11.80 9.52
C LEU A 132 -14.13 13.09 9.66
N GLN A 133 -15.01 13.17 10.66
CA GLN A 133 -15.80 14.38 10.93
C GLN A 133 -14.96 15.54 11.48
N LEU A 134 -13.71 15.29 11.91
CA LEU A 134 -12.79 16.34 12.33
C LEU A 134 -12.25 17.15 11.15
N PHE A 135 -12.19 16.55 9.96
CA PHE A 135 -11.56 17.16 8.79
C PHE A 135 -12.59 17.86 7.92
N SER A 136 -12.33 19.13 7.59
CA SER A 136 -13.19 19.90 6.68
C SER A 136 -12.90 19.56 5.22
N ALA A 137 -11.69 19.07 4.93
CA ALA A 137 -11.24 18.67 3.60
C ALA A 137 -10.14 17.61 3.69
N TYR A 138 -9.81 17.02 2.55
CA TYR A 138 -8.63 16.19 2.38
C TYR A 138 -7.86 16.56 1.10
N LEU A 139 -6.58 16.23 1.06
CA LEU A 139 -5.69 16.46 -0.08
C LEU A 139 -4.80 15.23 -0.30
N ASP A 140 -4.90 14.63 -1.48
CA ASP A 140 -3.98 13.57 -1.90
C ASP A 140 -2.75 14.19 -2.58
N VAL A 141 -1.61 14.14 -1.91
CA VAL A 141 -0.36 14.71 -2.42
C VAL A 141 0.17 13.93 -3.63
N GLN A 142 -0.23 12.65 -3.79
CA GLN A 142 0.11 11.86 -4.96
C GLN A 142 -0.51 12.45 -6.23
N GLU A 143 -1.72 13.01 -6.15
CA GLU A 143 -2.40 13.64 -7.30
C GLU A 143 -1.63 14.87 -7.80
N LEU A 144 -1.16 15.72 -6.86
CA LEU A 144 -0.31 16.87 -7.19
C LEU A 144 1.00 16.44 -7.86
N ALA A 145 1.64 15.40 -7.33
CA ALA A 145 2.84 14.85 -7.93
C ALA A 145 2.56 14.23 -9.31
N ALA A 146 1.40 13.61 -9.50
CA ALA A 146 1.00 12.99 -10.75
C ALA A 146 0.79 14.04 -11.84
N GLU A 147 0.14 15.16 -11.49
CA GLU A 147 -0.01 16.33 -12.35
C GLU A 147 1.35 16.93 -12.72
N ALA A 148 2.20 17.19 -11.72
CA ALA A 148 3.52 17.79 -11.93
C ALA A 148 4.45 16.92 -12.80
N SER A 149 4.31 15.60 -12.76
CA SER A 149 5.20 14.65 -13.44
C SER A 149 4.62 13.97 -14.68
N LYS A 150 3.32 14.13 -14.95
CA LYS A 150 2.57 13.34 -15.96
C LYS A 150 2.73 11.82 -15.75
N ASN A 151 2.89 11.41 -14.50
CA ASN A 151 2.94 10.00 -14.09
C ASN A 151 1.73 9.73 -13.20
N TYR A 152 0.82 8.84 -13.62
CA TYR A 152 -0.43 8.60 -12.90
C TYR A 152 -0.28 7.97 -11.51
N THR A 153 0.83 7.29 -11.22
CA THR A 153 1.05 6.68 -9.90
C THR A 153 2.50 6.90 -9.45
N PRO A 154 2.89 8.14 -9.10
CA PRO A 154 4.22 8.40 -8.61
C PRO A 154 4.41 7.76 -7.23
N SER A 155 5.60 7.21 -6.99
CA SER A 155 6.00 6.74 -5.66
C SER A 155 6.48 7.93 -4.84
N LEU A 156 6.08 8.04 -3.57
CA LEU A 156 6.55 9.06 -2.64
C LEU A 156 8.08 9.15 -2.67
N ARG A 157 8.75 8.01 -2.48
CA ARG A 157 10.21 7.92 -2.49
C ARG A 157 10.87 8.42 -3.78
N HIS A 158 10.28 8.12 -4.93
CA HIS A 158 10.80 8.64 -6.20
C HIS A 158 10.49 10.12 -6.39
N CYS A 159 9.34 10.59 -5.91
CA CYS A 159 8.99 12.01 -5.90
C CYS A 159 9.99 12.80 -5.07
N LEU A 160 10.25 12.39 -3.82
CA LEU A 160 11.22 13.01 -2.92
C LEU A 160 12.60 13.12 -3.59
N ARG A 161 13.09 12.02 -4.19
CA ARG A 161 14.36 12.03 -4.94
C ARG A 161 14.36 13.04 -6.10
N SER A 162 13.28 13.10 -6.86
CA SER A 162 13.15 14.04 -7.98
C SER A 162 13.03 15.50 -7.51
N LEU A 163 12.59 15.71 -6.27
CA LEU A 163 12.55 17.01 -5.60
C LEU A 163 13.86 17.33 -4.85
N ASN A 164 14.89 16.50 -4.99
CA ASN A 164 16.16 16.59 -4.25
C ASN A 164 16.00 16.53 -2.72
N LEU A 165 14.95 15.87 -2.23
CA LEU A 165 14.72 15.57 -0.83
C LEU A 165 15.26 14.17 -0.54
N PHE A 166 16.30 14.08 0.29
CA PHE A 166 17.01 12.83 0.55
C PHE A 166 16.72 12.30 1.96
N GLU A 167 16.40 11.02 2.06
CA GLU A 167 16.31 10.27 3.32
C GLU A 167 17.70 10.06 3.93
N GLY A 168 18.33 11.11 4.48
CA GLY A 168 19.36 11.13 5.54
C GLY A 168 20.64 10.27 5.46
N VAL A 169 20.77 9.26 4.60
CA VAL A 169 21.95 8.37 4.54
C VAL A 169 22.15 7.90 3.11
N TYR A 170 22.92 8.66 2.34
CA TYR A 170 23.44 8.20 1.04
C TYR A 170 24.76 7.45 1.29
N ASP A 171 24.72 6.23 1.83
CA ASP A 171 25.95 5.41 2.03
C ASP A 171 26.45 4.73 0.73
N GLY A 172 25.88 5.08 -0.42
CA GLY A 172 26.20 4.48 -1.72
C GLY A 172 25.75 3.01 -1.85
N ARG A 173 25.25 2.37 -0.78
CA ARG A 173 24.65 1.05 -0.82
C ARG A 173 23.15 1.22 -0.98
N ARG A 174 22.54 0.41 -1.85
CA ARG A 174 21.08 0.32 -1.97
C ARG A 174 20.51 -0.33 -0.70
N GLN A 175 20.54 0.35 0.44
CA GLN A 175 19.79 -0.08 1.59
C GLN A 175 18.32 0.18 1.31
N THR A 176 17.55 -0.90 1.22
CA THR A 176 16.09 -0.84 1.29
C THR A 176 15.74 -0.42 2.70
N ILE A 177 15.67 0.89 2.94
CA ILE A 177 15.10 1.44 4.17
C ILE A 177 13.66 0.90 4.25
N PRO A 178 13.29 0.18 5.32
CA PRO A 178 11.93 -0.29 5.51
C PRO A 178 10.96 0.90 5.53
N HIS A 179 9.78 0.73 4.92
CA HIS A 179 8.69 1.70 5.06
C HIS A 179 8.28 1.84 6.53
N ARG A 180 7.90 3.06 6.90
CA ARG A 180 7.50 3.45 8.25
C ARG A 180 6.46 4.55 8.14
N ALA A 181 5.30 4.31 8.72
CA ALA A 181 4.25 5.31 8.75
C ALA A 181 4.73 6.61 9.41
N ALA A 182 5.50 6.49 10.50
CA ALA A 182 6.07 7.64 11.21
C ALA A 182 6.94 8.56 10.34
N ASN A 183 7.66 8.01 9.38
CA ASN A 183 8.49 8.80 8.48
C ASN A 183 7.68 9.30 7.29
N ASP A 184 6.80 8.45 6.75
CA ASP A 184 5.99 8.78 5.57
C ASP A 184 5.02 9.95 5.86
N VAL A 185 4.55 10.12 7.11
CA VAL A 185 3.79 11.32 7.53
C VAL A 185 4.59 12.62 7.62
N VAL A 186 5.92 12.57 7.68
CA VAL A 186 6.77 13.78 7.58
C VAL A 186 7.16 14.03 6.13
N TYR A 187 7.43 12.96 5.39
CA TYR A 187 7.79 13.04 3.98
C TYR A 187 6.66 13.57 3.11
N THR A 188 5.42 13.25 3.44
CA THR A 188 4.22 13.73 2.73
C THR A 188 4.09 15.26 2.77
N PRO A 189 4.10 15.95 3.93
CA PRO A 189 4.10 17.40 4.00
C PRO A 189 5.36 18.03 3.37
N ALA A 190 6.53 17.39 3.47
CA ALA A 190 7.72 17.85 2.77
C ALA A 190 7.55 17.83 1.24
N ALA A 191 6.97 16.76 0.70
CA ALA A 191 6.64 16.65 -0.72
C ALA A 191 5.60 17.71 -1.12
N LEU A 192 4.57 17.92 -0.30
CA LEU A 192 3.55 18.95 -0.51
C LEU A 192 4.17 20.36 -0.57
N ALA A 193 5.02 20.71 0.39
CA ALA A 193 5.70 22.01 0.43
C ALA A 193 6.56 22.25 -0.82
N ALA A 194 7.35 21.25 -1.20
CA ALA A 194 8.21 21.31 -2.38
C ALA A 194 7.42 21.38 -3.68
N LEU A 195 6.32 20.62 -3.81
CA LEU A 195 5.43 20.68 -4.99
C LEU A 195 4.72 22.03 -5.10
N SER A 196 4.25 22.57 -3.97
CA SER A 196 3.52 23.84 -3.91
C SER A 196 4.39 25.04 -4.24
N SER A 197 5.70 24.94 -4.01
CA SER A 197 6.66 26.01 -4.26
C SER A 197 7.31 25.93 -5.64
N ARG A 198 6.88 25.00 -6.49
CA ARG A 198 7.38 24.92 -7.87
C ARG A 198 6.88 26.11 -8.69
N PRO A 199 7.75 26.75 -9.49
CA PRO A 199 7.30 27.74 -10.48
C PRO A 199 6.28 27.14 -11.45
N LEU A 200 5.29 27.94 -11.86
CA LEU A 200 4.22 27.51 -12.78
C LEU A 200 4.76 27.11 -14.16
N ASP A 201 5.87 27.72 -14.56
CA ASP A 201 6.59 27.48 -15.81
C ASP A 201 7.67 26.40 -15.67
N ALA A 202 7.81 25.78 -14.49
CA ALA A 202 8.80 24.74 -14.28
C ALA A 202 8.56 23.55 -15.22
N PRO A 203 9.63 22.93 -15.75
CA PRO A 203 9.49 21.74 -16.57
C PRO A 203 8.82 20.60 -15.77
N PRO A 204 8.16 19.64 -16.44
CA PRO A 204 7.56 18.49 -15.76
C PRO A 204 8.57 17.77 -14.85
N LEU A 205 8.13 17.43 -13.65
CA LEU A 205 8.96 16.73 -12.68
C LEU A 205 9.29 15.32 -13.19
N VAL A 206 10.58 15.02 -13.36
CA VAL A 206 11.01 13.70 -13.83
C VAL A 206 11.02 12.71 -12.66
N ILE A 207 9.86 12.12 -12.37
CA ILE A 207 9.74 11.05 -11.38
C ILE A 207 10.03 9.71 -12.04
N ALA A 208 11.04 9.00 -11.55
CA ALA A 208 11.34 7.65 -12.01
C ALA A 208 10.09 6.78 -11.88
N ARG A 209 9.58 6.27 -13.00
CA ARG A 209 8.56 5.23 -12.98
C ARG A 209 9.22 3.98 -12.42
N THR A 210 8.77 3.51 -11.28
CA THR A 210 9.09 2.13 -10.89
C THR A 210 8.51 1.28 -12.01
N PRO A 211 9.32 0.56 -12.81
CA PRO A 211 8.75 -0.36 -13.78
C PRO A 211 7.99 -1.38 -12.95
N LYS A 212 6.66 -1.24 -12.87
CA LYS A 212 5.83 -2.32 -12.36
C LYS A 212 6.08 -3.43 -13.37
N PRO A 213 6.71 -4.56 -12.98
CA PRO A 213 6.84 -5.65 -13.92
C PRO A 213 5.42 -5.97 -14.41
N PRO A 214 5.22 -6.15 -15.74
CA PRO A 214 3.89 -6.45 -16.28
C PRO A 214 3.28 -7.68 -15.59
N THR A 215 4.15 -8.55 -15.09
CA THR A 215 3.87 -9.75 -14.31
C THR A 215 4.10 -9.52 -12.82
N LYS A 216 3.09 -9.81 -11.97
CA LYS A 216 3.26 -9.78 -10.51
C LYS A 216 4.13 -10.94 -10.03
N ILE A 217 5.02 -10.69 -9.07
CA ILE A 217 5.98 -11.69 -8.58
C ILE A 217 5.58 -12.10 -7.16
N PHE A 218 5.43 -13.41 -6.94
CA PHE A 218 5.04 -14.00 -5.66
C PHE A 218 6.15 -14.88 -5.09
N LEU A 219 6.27 -14.86 -3.76
CA LEU A 219 6.99 -15.89 -3.01
C LEU A 219 5.99 -17.02 -2.72
N GLY A 220 6.09 -18.12 -3.46
CA GLY A 220 5.12 -19.22 -3.45
C GLY A 220 4.12 -19.16 -4.61
N ARG A 221 3.08 -19.99 -4.54
CA ARG A 221 2.00 -20.04 -5.54
C ARG A 221 1.18 -18.74 -5.50
N PRO A 222 0.95 -18.06 -6.64
CA PRO A 222 -0.03 -16.97 -6.73
C PRO A 222 -1.39 -17.45 -6.21
N THR A 223 -2.05 -16.66 -5.35
CA THR A 223 -3.29 -17.09 -4.68
C THR A 223 -4.34 -17.54 -5.70
N PRO A 224 -4.81 -18.80 -5.66
CA PRO A 224 -5.69 -19.33 -6.72
C PRO A 224 -6.98 -18.54 -6.87
N LYS A 225 -7.50 -17.98 -5.77
CA LYS A 225 -8.64 -17.05 -5.78
C LYS A 225 -8.44 -15.91 -6.79
N PHE A 226 -7.23 -15.35 -6.88
CA PHE A 226 -6.93 -14.21 -7.74
C PHE A 226 -6.36 -14.61 -9.10
N TYR A 227 -5.75 -15.79 -9.20
CA TYR A 227 -5.04 -16.29 -10.37
C TYR A 227 -5.46 -17.73 -10.67
N PRO A 228 -6.70 -17.95 -11.15
CA PRO A 228 -7.26 -19.29 -11.30
C PRO A 228 -6.59 -20.08 -12.44
N PHE A 229 -6.18 -19.42 -13.52
CA PHE A 229 -5.50 -20.04 -14.65
C PHE A 229 -3.99 -20.04 -14.39
N THR A 230 -3.49 -21.12 -13.80
CA THR A 230 -2.08 -21.21 -13.39
C THR A 230 -1.47 -22.53 -13.84
N ALA A 231 -0.28 -22.46 -14.43
CA ALA A 231 0.59 -23.59 -14.70
C ALA A 231 1.60 -23.80 -13.56
N LEU A 232 1.87 -25.06 -13.22
CA LEU A 232 3.00 -25.47 -12.40
C LEU A 232 4.15 -25.89 -13.33
N ILE A 233 5.32 -25.29 -13.14
CA ILE A 233 6.54 -25.63 -13.87
C ILE A 233 7.44 -26.41 -12.94
N ARG A 234 7.87 -27.60 -13.33
CA ARG A 234 8.84 -28.40 -12.58
C ARG A 234 9.77 -29.15 -13.54
N THR A 235 10.92 -29.57 -13.06
CA THR A 235 11.78 -30.48 -13.84
C THR A 235 11.15 -31.88 -13.91
N ILE A 236 11.44 -32.62 -14.98
CA ILE A 236 10.96 -33.99 -15.14
C ILE A 236 11.51 -34.92 -14.05
N ASP A 237 12.79 -34.74 -13.70
CA ASP A 237 13.54 -35.51 -12.71
C ASP A 237 13.30 -35.04 -11.26
N ARG A 238 12.40 -34.07 -11.06
CA ARG A 238 12.09 -33.43 -9.76
C ARG A 238 13.30 -32.80 -9.07
N THR A 239 14.38 -32.54 -9.80
CA THR A 239 15.52 -31.77 -9.27
C THR A 239 15.21 -30.27 -9.26
N PRO A 240 15.98 -29.45 -8.52
CA PRO A 240 15.79 -28.00 -8.56
C PRO A 240 15.81 -27.44 -9.98
N LEU A 241 14.93 -26.46 -10.23
CA LEU A 241 14.85 -25.75 -11.49
C LEU A 241 16.22 -25.15 -11.85
N PRO A 242 16.56 -25.07 -13.15
CA PRO A 242 17.82 -24.48 -13.57
C PRO A 242 17.90 -23.00 -13.13
N ARG A 243 19.11 -22.46 -13.02
CA ARG A 243 19.35 -21.07 -12.56
C ARG A 243 18.63 -20.00 -13.38
N ILE A 244 18.17 -20.32 -14.59
CA ILE A 244 17.38 -19.41 -15.44
C ILE A 244 15.90 -19.36 -15.02
N LEU A 245 15.44 -20.27 -14.15
CA LEU A 245 14.06 -20.37 -13.66
C LEU A 245 13.99 -20.48 -12.12
N ASP A 246 15.10 -20.28 -11.39
CA ASP A 246 15.18 -20.52 -9.94
C ASP A 246 14.54 -19.41 -9.06
N THR A 247 14.05 -18.33 -9.66
CA THR A 247 13.30 -17.27 -8.97
C THR A 247 12.12 -16.81 -9.81
N ALA A 248 11.02 -16.41 -9.17
CA ALA A 248 9.81 -15.96 -9.85
C ALA A 248 10.06 -14.81 -10.86
N GLY A 249 10.97 -13.88 -10.56
CA GLY A 249 11.35 -12.83 -11.51
C GLY A 249 12.04 -13.37 -12.77
N LYS A 250 12.88 -14.40 -12.63
CA LYS A 250 13.51 -15.05 -13.78
C LYS A 250 12.51 -15.88 -14.58
N VAL A 251 11.57 -16.55 -13.92
CA VAL A 251 10.44 -17.23 -14.58
C VAL A 251 9.63 -16.24 -15.41
N ALA A 252 9.26 -15.08 -14.85
CA ALA A 252 8.56 -14.02 -15.58
C ALA A 252 9.35 -13.51 -16.78
N THR A 253 10.68 -13.38 -16.64
CA THR A 253 11.56 -12.96 -17.73
C THR A 253 11.66 -14.01 -18.83
N TYR A 254 11.81 -15.29 -18.46
CA TYR A 254 11.97 -16.39 -19.40
C TYR A 254 10.70 -16.62 -20.23
N PHE A 255 9.53 -16.54 -19.60
CA PHE A 255 8.23 -16.73 -20.26
C PHE A 255 7.55 -15.40 -20.64
N SER A 256 8.33 -14.33 -20.87
CA SER A 256 7.76 -13.00 -21.14
C SER A 256 6.93 -12.94 -22.43
N SER A 257 7.15 -13.86 -23.37
CA SER A 257 6.36 -13.99 -24.61
C SER A 257 4.89 -14.33 -24.37
N TYR A 258 4.56 -15.03 -23.28
CA TYR A 258 3.22 -15.53 -22.98
C TYR A 258 2.36 -14.54 -22.17
N LYS A 259 2.77 -13.27 -22.02
CA LYS A 259 2.03 -12.21 -21.32
C LYS A 259 1.49 -12.61 -19.93
N SER A 260 2.25 -13.42 -19.18
CA SER A 260 1.85 -13.88 -17.85
C SER A 260 1.50 -12.70 -16.91
N ILE A 261 0.43 -12.86 -16.13
CA ILE A 261 -0.06 -11.82 -15.19
C ILE A 261 0.52 -11.96 -13.79
N ALA A 262 0.96 -13.17 -13.43
CA ALA A 262 1.67 -13.45 -12.19
C ALA A 262 2.64 -14.63 -12.34
N THR A 263 3.68 -14.64 -11.54
CA THR A 263 4.61 -15.76 -11.39
C THR A 263 4.94 -16.00 -9.93
N GLY A 264 5.32 -17.22 -9.62
CA GLY A 264 5.70 -17.64 -8.29
C GLY A 264 6.81 -18.67 -8.30
N THR A 265 7.58 -18.76 -7.23
CA THR A 265 8.56 -19.83 -7.01
C THR A 265 8.42 -20.36 -5.60
N GLY A 266 8.73 -21.64 -5.36
CA GLY A 266 8.68 -22.21 -4.02
C GLY A 266 9.40 -21.36 -2.97
N SER A 267 8.83 -21.35 -1.76
CA SER A 267 9.26 -20.46 -0.67
C SER A 267 10.70 -20.72 -0.26
N THR A 268 11.60 -19.75 -0.44
CA THR A 268 12.85 -19.75 0.32
C THR A 268 12.56 -19.21 1.72
N ASN A 269 11.86 -19.98 2.56
CA ASN A 269 11.89 -19.67 3.97
C ASN A 269 13.35 -19.88 4.41
N ARG A 270 14.09 -18.78 4.64
CA ARG A 270 15.57 -18.81 4.86
C ARG A 270 16.00 -19.79 5.96
N LYS A 271 15.10 -20.08 6.90
CA LYS A 271 15.32 -21.06 7.99
C LYS A 271 15.51 -22.50 7.50
N TRP A 272 15.06 -22.81 6.28
CA TRP A 272 15.02 -24.17 5.72
C TRP A 272 16.02 -24.39 4.61
N ARG A 273 16.96 -23.46 4.38
CA ARG A 273 17.88 -23.46 3.23
C ARG A 273 18.65 -24.78 3.02
N ASN A 274 18.77 -25.60 4.08
CA ASN A 274 19.46 -26.89 4.08
C ASN A 274 18.54 -28.11 4.25
N SER A 275 17.21 -27.97 4.32
CA SER A 275 16.30 -29.12 4.44
C SER A 275 16.00 -29.75 3.08
N GLU A 276 15.64 -31.03 3.06
CA GLU A 276 15.17 -31.70 1.84
C GLU A 276 13.91 -31.02 1.28
N GLN A 277 13.01 -30.57 2.15
CA GLN A 277 11.84 -29.77 1.79
C GLN A 277 12.18 -28.49 1.00
N HIS A 278 13.35 -27.88 1.25
CA HIS A 278 13.79 -26.71 0.48
C HIS A 278 14.29 -27.09 -0.92
N LYS A 279 14.94 -28.25 -1.07
CA LYS A 279 15.32 -28.75 -2.40
C LYS A 279 14.08 -29.09 -3.23
N GLU A 280 13.05 -29.67 -2.61
CA GLU A 280 11.76 -29.91 -3.24
C GLU A 280 11.04 -28.60 -3.60
N GLN A 281 11.08 -27.58 -2.75
CA GLN A 281 10.43 -26.29 -3.07
C GLN A 281 11.10 -25.54 -4.22
N LEU A 282 12.41 -25.65 -4.37
CA LEU A 282 13.13 -25.10 -5.54
C LEU A 282 12.90 -25.92 -6.83
N SER A 283 12.23 -27.07 -6.74
CA SER A 283 11.89 -27.88 -7.91
C SER A 283 10.68 -27.37 -8.69
N TRP A 284 9.95 -26.37 -8.16
CA TRP A 284 8.76 -25.85 -8.82
C TRP A 284 8.64 -24.32 -8.88
N SER A 285 7.96 -23.87 -9.94
CA SER A 285 7.54 -22.49 -10.19
C SER A 285 6.09 -22.45 -10.67
N TRP A 286 5.49 -21.27 -10.63
CA TRP A 286 4.11 -21.04 -11.02
C TRP A 286 4.08 -19.92 -12.05
N VAL A 287 3.25 -20.06 -13.09
CA VAL A 287 2.97 -19.02 -14.09
C VAL A 287 1.47 -18.90 -14.23
N SER A 288 0.93 -17.70 -14.07
CA SER A 288 -0.51 -17.45 -14.13
C SER A 288 -0.88 -16.58 -15.31
N PHE A 289 -2.04 -16.87 -15.90
CA PHE A 289 -2.58 -16.27 -17.10
C PHE A 289 -3.94 -15.63 -16.85
N ARG A 290 -4.39 -14.82 -17.80
CA ARG A 290 -5.65 -14.11 -17.71
C ARG A 290 -6.83 -15.01 -18.05
N THR A 291 -6.65 -15.91 -19.00
CA THR A 291 -7.70 -16.80 -19.50
C THR A 291 -7.24 -18.24 -19.56
N GLN A 292 -8.19 -19.15 -19.77
CA GLN A 292 -7.89 -20.58 -19.93
C GLN A 292 -7.16 -20.83 -21.25
N GLU A 293 -7.52 -20.13 -22.33
CA GLU A 293 -6.90 -20.28 -23.64
C GLU A 293 -5.42 -19.90 -23.59
N GLU A 294 -5.06 -18.83 -22.88
CA GLU A 294 -3.66 -18.44 -22.66
C GLU A 294 -2.87 -19.50 -21.89
N LEU A 295 -3.51 -20.15 -20.89
CA LEU A 295 -2.90 -21.25 -20.13
C LEU A 295 -2.71 -22.48 -21.02
N ASP A 296 -3.72 -22.86 -21.81
CA ASP A 296 -3.68 -24.04 -22.65
C ASP A 296 -2.60 -23.91 -23.74
N LEU A 297 -2.50 -22.75 -24.40
CA LEU A 297 -1.42 -22.43 -25.33
C LEU A 297 -0.04 -22.53 -24.68
N PHE A 298 0.10 -22.00 -23.46
CA PHE A 298 1.35 -22.08 -22.73
C PHE A 298 1.73 -23.54 -22.41
N LEU A 299 0.76 -24.36 -21.99
CA LEU A 299 1.00 -25.77 -21.67
C LEU A 299 1.41 -26.57 -22.92
N GLU A 300 0.76 -26.32 -24.06
CA GLU A 300 1.09 -26.95 -25.34
C GLU A 300 2.52 -26.65 -25.77
N ASP A 301 2.93 -25.38 -25.70
CA ASP A 301 4.26 -24.95 -26.17
C ASP A 301 5.40 -25.34 -25.24
N THR A 302 5.16 -25.38 -23.93
CA THR A 302 6.24 -25.46 -22.93
C THR A 302 6.39 -26.83 -22.30
N ASN A 303 5.40 -27.71 -22.41
CA ASN A 303 5.49 -29.02 -21.81
C ASN A 303 6.60 -29.87 -22.49
N HIS A 304 7.44 -30.52 -21.69
CA HIS A 304 8.63 -31.26 -22.14
C HIS A 304 9.69 -30.41 -22.88
N THR A 305 9.68 -29.09 -22.72
CA THR A 305 10.76 -28.26 -23.29
C THR A 305 12.06 -28.37 -22.51
N SER A 306 13.18 -28.28 -23.22
CA SER A 306 14.51 -28.26 -22.63
C SER A 306 14.93 -26.83 -22.27
N VAL A 307 15.36 -26.64 -21.04
CA VAL A 307 15.76 -25.35 -20.46
C VAL A 307 17.10 -25.48 -19.74
N GLY A 308 17.98 -24.49 -19.89
CA GLY A 308 19.24 -24.36 -19.14
C GLY A 308 20.10 -25.64 -18.99
N ARG A 309 21.15 -25.77 -19.82
CA ARG A 309 22.04 -26.96 -19.85
C ARG A 309 21.32 -28.28 -20.14
N GLY A 310 20.20 -28.23 -20.87
CA GLY A 310 19.51 -29.42 -21.34
C GLY A 310 18.51 -30.04 -20.37
N LYS A 311 18.17 -29.40 -19.25
CA LYS A 311 17.17 -29.94 -18.31
C LYS A 311 15.78 -29.82 -18.90
N GLU A 312 15.03 -30.91 -18.91
CA GLU A 312 13.63 -30.87 -19.36
C GLU A 312 12.70 -30.43 -18.23
N ILE A 313 11.75 -29.56 -18.58
CA ILE A 313 10.65 -29.15 -17.71
C ILE A 313 9.33 -29.76 -18.16
N ILE A 314 8.43 -29.94 -17.19
CA ILE A 314 7.04 -30.28 -17.37
C ILE A 314 6.22 -29.08 -16.91
N SER A 315 5.21 -28.74 -17.70
CA SER A 315 4.23 -27.71 -17.38
C SER A 315 2.88 -28.41 -17.11
N GLU A 316 2.38 -28.30 -15.89
CA GLU A 316 1.15 -28.97 -15.45
C GLU A 316 0.01 -27.96 -15.27
N ASN A 317 -1.19 -28.32 -15.74
CA ASN A 317 -2.38 -27.52 -15.54
C ASN A 317 -2.79 -27.53 -14.05
N HIS A 318 -2.83 -26.35 -13.43
CA HIS A 318 -3.32 -26.13 -12.07
C HIS A 318 -4.50 -25.16 -12.04
N TYR A 319 -5.35 -25.23 -13.06
CA TYR A 319 -6.65 -24.57 -13.10
C TYR A 319 -7.56 -25.07 -11.96
N ILE A 320 -8.23 -24.14 -11.28
CA ILE A 320 -9.26 -24.45 -10.28
C ILE A 320 -10.63 -24.00 -10.83
N PRO A 321 -11.45 -24.93 -11.34
CA PRO A 321 -12.81 -24.65 -11.79
C PRO A 321 -13.67 -24.06 -10.67
N GLY A 322 -14.55 -23.11 -10.99
CA GLY A 322 -15.48 -22.49 -10.02
C GLY A 322 -14.93 -21.28 -9.25
N VAL A 323 -13.68 -20.87 -9.51
CA VAL A 323 -13.08 -19.60 -9.02
C VAL A 323 -13.26 -18.46 -10.05
N THR A 324 -13.99 -18.75 -11.12
CA THR A 324 -14.33 -17.91 -12.27
C THR A 324 -15.36 -16.84 -11.92
N LEU A 325 -14.94 -15.84 -11.16
CA LEU A 325 -15.47 -14.51 -11.39
C LEU A 325 -14.30 -13.72 -11.96
N THR A 326 -14.46 -13.19 -13.17
CA THR A 326 -13.61 -12.16 -13.75
C THR A 326 -13.49 -10.98 -12.79
N ARG A 327 -12.52 -10.09 -13.00
CA ARG A 327 -12.38 -8.89 -12.16
C ARG A 327 -13.66 -8.05 -12.13
N GLU A 328 -14.37 -7.98 -13.26
CA GLU A 328 -15.65 -7.28 -13.40
C GLU A 328 -16.77 -8.01 -12.67
N GLU A 329 -16.89 -9.32 -12.81
CA GLU A 329 -17.87 -10.11 -12.07
C GLU A 329 -17.60 -10.11 -10.55
N ARG A 330 -16.34 -10.02 -10.12
CA ARG A 330 -15.98 -9.81 -8.71
C ARG A 330 -16.37 -8.42 -8.24
N ALA A 331 -16.16 -7.40 -9.06
CA ALA A 331 -16.58 -6.05 -8.73
C ALA A 331 -18.11 -5.99 -8.60
N LEU A 332 -18.85 -6.59 -9.56
CA LEU A 332 -20.30 -6.72 -9.51
C LEU A 332 -20.76 -7.49 -8.26
N LYS A 333 -20.17 -8.65 -7.98
CA LYS A 333 -20.52 -9.46 -6.81
C LYS A 333 -20.18 -8.74 -5.50
N THR A 334 -19.11 -7.97 -5.45
CA THR A 334 -18.77 -7.16 -4.27
C THR A 334 -19.78 -6.03 -4.06
N ILE A 335 -20.27 -5.42 -5.14
CA ILE A 335 -21.36 -4.44 -5.10
C ILE A 335 -22.64 -5.11 -4.61
N GLU A 336 -23.02 -6.26 -5.20
CA GLU A 336 -24.22 -7.03 -4.86
C GLU A 336 -24.19 -7.52 -3.40
N ASP A 337 -23.07 -8.06 -2.93
CA ASP A 337 -22.87 -8.45 -1.53
C ASP A 337 -22.92 -7.22 -0.60
N GLY A 338 -22.35 -6.09 -1.02
CA GLY A 338 -22.41 -4.83 -0.27
C GLY A 338 -23.82 -4.22 -0.20
N ASP A 339 -24.64 -4.39 -1.24
CA ASP A 339 -26.04 -3.99 -1.27
C ASP A 339 -26.89 -4.92 -0.41
N ARG A 340 -26.67 -6.25 -0.50
CA ARG A 340 -27.32 -7.25 0.35
C ARG A 340 -27.05 -7.00 1.83
N ILE A 341 -25.79 -6.78 2.21
CA ILE A 341 -25.42 -6.47 3.60
C ILE A 341 -26.07 -5.17 4.07
N ARG A 342 -26.19 -4.15 3.19
CA ARG A 342 -26.91 -2.91 3.51
C ARG A 342 -28.40 -3.14 3.75
N GLU A 343 -29.05 -3.93 2.92
CA GLU A 343 -30.47 -4.28 3.08
C GLU A 343 -30.71 -5.15 4.32
N GLU A 344 -29.84 -6.13 4.61
CA GLU A 344 -29.91 -6.92 5.84
C GLU A 344 -29.75 -6.05 7.09
N ARG A 345 -28.79 -5.10 7.08
CA ARG A 345 -28.63 -4.13 8.18
C ARG A 345 -29.82 -3.20 8.33
N LYS A 346 -30.41 -2.76 7.23
CA LYS A 346 -31.63 -1.93 7.23
C LYS A 346 -32.81 -2.69 7.83
N ARG A 347 -33.00 -3.96 7.44
CA ARG A 347 -34.03 -4.84 8.03
C ARG A 347 -33.81 -5.08 9.52
N ALA A 348 -32.57 -5.38 9.92
CA ALA A 348 -32.24 -5.56 11.33
C ALA A 348 -32.52 -4.29 12.15
N ARG A 349 -32.23 -3.11 11.60
CA ARG A 349 -32.52 -1.83 12.23
C ARG A 349 -34.03 -1.58 12.37
N LEU A 350 -34.82 -1.85 11.32
CA LEU A 350 -36.28 -1.74 11.38
C LEU A 350 -36.88 -2.70 12.41
N LEU A 351 -36.38 -3.94 12.50
CA LEU A 351 -36.81 -4.89 13.52
C LEU A 351 -36.49 -4.42 14.95
N ILE A 352 -35.35 -3.78 15.16
CA ILE A 352 -34.98 -3.19 16.46
C ILE A 352 -35.86 -1.98 16.78
N GLU A 353 -36.15 -1.13 15.80
CA GLU A 353 -37.04 0.03 15.95
C GLU A 353 -38.50 -0.42 16.21
N ASP A 354 -39.00 -1.45 15.52
CA ASP A 354 -40.31 -2.04 15.76
C ASP A 354 -40.41 -2.70 17.14
N PHE A 355 -39.34 -3.36 17.61
CA PHE A 355 -39.28 -3.94 18.95
C PHE A 355 -39.30 -2.83 20.03
N ALA A 356 -38.51 -1.77 19.84
CA ALA A 356 -38.48 -0.62 20.74
C ALA A 356 -39.80 0.16 20.78
N ASN A 357 -40.51 0.24 19.64
CA ASN A 357 -41.81 0.89 19.55
C ASN A 357 -42.97 0.00 20.02
N GLY A 358 -42.83 -1.33 19.93
CA GLY A 358 -43.80 -2.31 20.38
C GLY A 358 -43.87 -2.47 21.90
N GLU A 359 -42.76 -2.25 22.62
CA GLU A 359 -42.76 -2.24 24.09
C GLU A 359 -43.45 -1.02 24.71
N ILE A 360 -43.72 0.04 23.93
CA ILE A 360 -44.43 1.25 24.41
C ILE A 360 -45.96 1.07 24.38
N LEU A 361 -46.49 0.07 23.66
CA LEU A 361 -47.94 -0.19 23.56
C LEU A 361 -48.45 -1.32 24.49
N GLY A 362 -47.55 -1.95 25.27
CA GLY A 362 -47.87 -3.06 26.16
C GLY A 362 -48.07 -2.69 27.64
N SER A 363 -48.01 -1.41 28.00
CA SER A 363 -48.26 -0.94 29.36
C SER A 363 -49.43 0.05 29.39
N PHE A 364 -50.64 -0.50 29.35
CA PHE A 364 -51.86 0.10 29.92
C PHE A 364 -52.71 -1.00 30.56
#